data_AF-A0A2W8G625-F1
#
_entry.id   AF-A0A2W8G625-F1
#
_cell.length_a   1.000
_cell.length_b   1.000
_cell.length_c   1.000
_cell.angle_alpha   90.00
_cell.angle_beta   90.00
_cell.angle_gamma   90.00
#
_symmetry.space_group_name_H-M   'P 1'
#
loop_
_entity.id
_entity.type
_entity.pdbx_description
1 polymer ?
#
loop_
_entity_poly.entity_id
_entity_poly.type
_entity_poly.pdbx_seq_one_letter_code
_entity_poly.pdbx_strand_id
1 'polypeptide(L)' 'KEDDPRNQVNFLYEPSERPYCHHASVRVDEKERQVRCKICGAVVEPFDWMLSVAKRETRLADDVKLLRQEEQ' A
#
# COMPACT_ATOMS: atom_id res chain seq x y z
N LYS A 1 -13.00 7.71 -34.80
CA LYS A 1 -12.53 7.14 -33.52
C LYS A 1 -11.05 6.85 -33.72
N GLU A 2 -10.19 7.75 -33.28
CA GLU A 2 -8.74 7.60 -33.40
C GLU A 2 -8.29 6.43 -32.52
N ASP A 3 -7.53 5.51 -33.14
CA ASP A 3 -6.93 4.37 -32.46
C ASP A 3 -5.73 4.90 -31.68
N ASP A 4 -5.90 5.02 -30.36
CA ASP A 4 -4.87 5.52 -29.47
C ASP A 4 -3.67 4.56 -29.48
N PRO A 5 -2.45 5.02 -29.80
CA PRO A 5 -1.26 4.15 -29.84
C PRO A 5 -1.00 3.41 -28.52
N ARG A 6 -1.56 3.89 -27.40
CA ARG A 6 -1.52 3.21 -26.11
C ARG A 6 -2.31 1.88 -26.09
N ASN A 7 -3.23 1.67 -27.02
CA ASN A 7 -3.96 0.40 -27.17
C ASN A 7 -3.16 -0.66 -27.94
N GLN A 8 -2.01 -0.31 -28.54
CA GLN A 8 -1.17 -1.24 -29.30
C GLN A 8 0.01 -1.82 -28.49
N VAL A 9 0.18 -1.39 -27.23
CA VAL A 9 1.20 -1.93 -26.34
C VAL A 9 0.59 -2.99 -25.42
N ASN A 10 1.34 -4.06 -25.14
CA ASN A 10 0.93 -5.13 -24.20
C ASN A 10 0.75 -4.65 -22.74
N PHE A 11 1.03 -3.37 -22.47
CA PHE A 11 0.89 -2.77 -21.16
C PHE A 11 -0.52 -2.18 -21.03
N LEU A 12 -1.41 -2.92 -20.36
CA LEU A 12 -2.73 -2.42 -19.99
C LEU A 12 -2.56 -1.42 -18.83
N TYR A 13 -2.75 -0.14 -19.11
CA TYR A 13 -2.89 0.88 -18.08
C TYR A 13 -4.30 0.76 -17.50
N GLU A 14 -4.48 -0.07 -16.46
CA GLU A 14 -5.72 -0.05 -15.68
C GLU A 14 -5.73 1.22 -14.83
N PRO A 15 -6.62 2.20 -15.11
CA PRO A 15 -6.80 3.33 -14.22
C PRO A 15 -7.45 2.77 -12.95
N SER A 16 -6.65 2.56 -11.91
CA SER A 16 -7.15 2.11 -10.63
C SER A 16 -8.01 3.22 -10.00
N GLU A 17 -9.33 3.12 -10.16
CA GLU A 17 -10.31 4.02 -9.50
C GLU A 17 -10.18 4.00 -7.97
N ARG A 18 -9.49 3.00 -7.41
CA ARG A 18 -9.18 2.91 -5.99
C ARG A 18 -7.67 3.02 -5.81
N PRO A 19 -7.14 4.23 -5.56
CA PRO A 19 -5.77 4.37 -5.16
C PRO A 19 -5.62 3.62 -3.83
N TYR A 20 -4.61 2.76 -3.79
CA TYR A 20 -4.16 1.93 -2.69
C TYR A 20 -4.66 2.34 -1.29
N CYS A 21 -5.12 1.38 -0.50
CA CYS A 21 -5.48 1.66 0.89
C CYS A 21 -4.25 1.61 1.82
N HIS A 22 -4.29 2.36 2.92
CA HIS A 22 -3.22 2.40 3.93
C HIS A 22 -3.45 1.46 5.13
N HIS A 23 -4.30 0.45 4.99
CA HIS A 23 -4.52 -0.52 6.06
C HIS A 23 -3.26 -1.38 6.24
N ALA A 24 -2.82 -1.53 7.50
CA ALA A 24 -1.64 -2.33 7.82
C ALA A 24 -1.82 -3.84 7.53
N SER A 25 -3.06 -4.34 7.51
CA SER A 25 -3.34 -5.77 7.37
C SER A 25 -3.48 -6.17 5.90
N VAL A 26 -2.55 -6.99 5.42
CA VAL A 26 -2.51 -7.51 4.04
C VAL A 26 -2.46 -9.03 4.02
N ARG A 27 -2.87 -9.61 2.88
CA ARG A 27 -2.66 -10.99 2.48
C ARG A 27 -1.79 -11.01 1.23
N VAL A 28 -0.87 -11.97 1.16
CA VAL A 28 -0.01 -12.20 0.00
C VAL A 28 -0.53 -13.44 -0.73
N ASP A 29 -0.76 -13.30 -2.03
CA ASP A 29 -1.07 -14.39 -2.93
C ASP A 29 0.19 -14.69 -3.75
N GLU A 30 0.82 -15.83 -3.47
CA GLU A 30 2.06 -16.24 -4.14
C GLU A 30 1.82 -16.59 -5.61
N LYS A 31 0.67 -17.19 -5.91
CA LYS A 31 0.34 -17.67 -7.26
C LYS A 31 0.06 -16.50 -8.20
N GLU A 32 -0.75 -15.56 -7.76
CA GLU A 32 -1.10 -14.36 -8.52
C GLU A 32 -0.06 -13.22 -8.35
N ARG A 33 0.98 -13.45 -7.52
CA ARG A 33 2.01 -12.47 -7.14
C ARG A 33 1.40 -11.12 -6.73
N GLN A 34 0.35 -11.17 -5.94
CA GLN A 34 -0.42 -9.99 -5.55
C GLN A 34 -0.47 -9.83 -4.03
N VAL A 35 -0.40 -8.59 -3.58
CA VAL A 35 -0.67 -8.23 -2.19
C VAL A 35 -2.01 -7.51 -2.14
N ARG A 36 -2.91 -7.96 -1.27
CA ARG A 36 -4.25 -7.39 -1.11
C ARG A 36 -4.52 -7.04 0.34
N CYS A 37 -5.22 -5.95 0.56
CA CYS A 37 -5.71 -5.59 1.88
C CYS A 37 -6.73 -6.62 2.40
N LYS A 38 -6.61 -7.04 3.66
CA LYS A 38 -7.58 -7.93 4.31
C LYS A 38 -8.90 -7.24 4.69
N ILE A 39 -8.89 -5.91 4.79
CA ILE A 39 -10.05 -5.11 5.25
C ILE A 39 -10.93 -4.70 4.07
N CYS A 40 -10.35 -4.11 3.02
CA CYS A 40 -11.12 -3.60 1.88
C CYS A 40 -10.89 -4.35 0.56
N GLY A 41 -9.98 -5.34 0.54
CA GLY A 41 -9.70 -6.15 -0.64
C GLY A 41 -8.88 -5.46 -1.75
N ALA A 42 -8.54 -4.17 -1.57
CA ALA A 42 -7.75 -3.41 -2.52
C ALA A 42 -6.38 -4.07 -2.78
N VAL A 43 -5.94 -4.07 -4.04
CA VAL A 43 -4.56 -4.41 -4.39
C VAL A 43 -3.66 -3.30 -3.85
N VAL A 44 -2.58 -3.69 -3.19
CA VAL A 44 -1.57 -2.77 -2.67
C VAL A 44 -0.25 -3.00 -3.37
N GLU A 45 0.48 -1.92 -3.62
CA GLU A 45 1.85 -2.00 -4.08
C GLU A 45 2.74 -2.42 -2.88
N PRO A 46 3.54 -3.50 -3.00
CA PRO A 46 4.31 -4.04 -1.87
C PRO A 46 5.29 -3.07 -1.21
N PHE A 47 6.04 -2.30 -1.99
CA PHE A 47 7.04 -1.35 -1.47
C PHE A 47 6.37 -0.20 -0.71
N ASP A 48 5.31 0.39 -1.27
CA ASP A 48 4.53 1.44 -0.62
C ASP A 48 3.90 0.94 0.68
N TRP A 49 3.40 -0.30 0.70
CA TRP A 49 2.89 -0.91 1.92
C TRP A 49 4.01 -1.07 2.96
N MET A 50 5.16 -1.67 2.61
CA MET A 50 6.30 -1.83 3.52
C MET A 50 6.79 -0.48 4.07
N LEU A 51 6.88 0.54 3.21
CA LEU A 51 7.26 1.90 3.59
C LEU A 51 6.25 2.51 4.58
N SER A 52 4.96 2.26 4.38
CA SER A 52 3.91 2.73 5.30
C SER A 52 4.02 2.09 6.68
N VAL A 53 4.36 0.79 6.74
CA VAL A 53 4.59 0.06 8.00
C VAL A 53 5.79 0.64 8.73
N ALA A 54 6.93 0.77 8.07
CA ALA A 54 8.16 1.33 8.66
C ALA A 54 7.93 2.74 9.22
N LYS A 55 7.28 3.63 8.46
CA LYS A 55 6.95 4.99 8.91
C LYS A 55 6.02 5.02 10.13
N ARG A 56 5.15 4.03 10.27
CA ARG A 56 4.23 3.92 11.41
C ARG A 56 4.97 3.40 12.65
N GLU A 57 5.87 2.44 12.48
CA GLU A 57 6.71 1.92 13.57
C GLU A 57 7.63 3.01 14.13
N THR A 58 8.28 3.81 13.28
CA THR A 58 9.08 4.95 13.74
C THR A 58 8.27 5.92 14.60
N ARG A 59 7.08 6.32 14.11
CA ARG A 59 6.19 7.23 14.86
C ARG A 59 5.77 6.65 16.21
N LEU A 60 5.39 5.37 16.25
CA LEU A 60 5.03 4.71 17.51
C LEU A 60 6.19 4.68 18.51
N ALA A 61 7.42 4.46 18.04
CA ALA A 61 8.60 4.50 18.90
C ALA A 61 8.85 5.90 19.48
N ASP A 62 8.68 6.94 18.66
CA ASP A 62 8.79 8.33 19.07
C ASP A 62 7.69 8.71 20.10
N ASP A 63 6.45 8.32 19.84
CA ASP A 63 5.31 8.57 20.75
C ASP A 63 5.52 7.90 22.11
N VAL A 64 5.96 6.63 22.13
CA VAL A 64 6.27 5.91 23.38
C VAL A 64 7.39 6.60 24.16
N LYS A 65 8.42 7.10 23.45
CA LYS A 65 9.51 7.85 24.08
C LYS A 65 9.01 9.14 24.71
N LEU A 66 8.14 9.87 24.03
CA LEU A 66 7.57 11.13 24.52
C LEU A 66 6.71 10.90 25.75
N LEU A 67 5.80 9.93 25.71
CA LEU A 67 4.93 9.58 26.84
C LEU A 67 5.72 9.23 28.11
N ARG A 68 6.84 8.51 27.97
CA ARG A 68 7.72 8.19 29.11
C ARG A 68 8.42 9.41 29.71
N GLN A 69 8.64 10.46 28.94
CA GLN A 69 9.21 11.72 29.45
C GLN A 69 8.17 12.53 30.22
N GLU A 70 6.90 12.44 29.86
CA GLU A 70 5.80 13.12 30.56
C GLU A 70 5.47 12.47 31.92
N GLU A 71 5.80 11.20 32.12
CA GLU A 71 5.64 10.50 33.42
C GLU A 71 6.70 10.88 34.48
N GLN A 72 7.74 11.66 34.12
CA GLN A 72 8.80 12.14 35.02
C GLN A 72 8.56 13.58 35.49
#